data_AF-R2QNB4-F1
#
_entry.id   AF-R2QNB4-F1
#
_cell.length_a   1.000
_cell.length_b   1.000
_cell.length_c   1.000
_cell.angle_alpha   90.00
_cell.angle_beta   90.00
_cell.angle_gamma   90.00
#
_symmetry.space_group_name_H-M   'P 1'
#
loop_
_entity.id
_entity.type
_entity.pdbx_description
1 polymer ?
#
loop_
_entity_poly.entity_id
_entity_poly.type
_entity_poly.pdbx_seq_one_letter_code
_entity_poly.pdbx_strand_id
1 'polypeptide(L)'
;MNVINKISDILDEKRRSKQKRIKERNDRMRALGKNPTKKGWGTMVNTGSGGINKNPIDRVYDVAQQQKNIAEEKELQERRSGEVKRK
;
A
#
# COMPACT_ATOMS: atom_id res chain seq x y z
N MET A 1 -13.80 -7.16 -38.11
CA MET A 1 -13.47 -7.05 -36.67
C MET A 1 -14.49 -6.14 -36.01
N ASN A 2 -15.29 -6.70 -35.10
CA ASN A 2 -16.45 -6.06 -34.51
C ASN A 2 -16.06 -4.87 -33.63
N VAL A 3 -16.87 -3.82 -33.63
CA VAL A 3 -16.68 -2.57 -32.86
C VAL A 3 -16.37 -2.83 -31.38
N ILE A 4 -16.93 -3.90 -30.81
CA ILE A 4 -16.70 -4.36 -29.44
C ILE A 4 -15.21 -4.71 -29.19
N ASN A 5 -14.53 -5.34 -30.15
CA ASN A 5 -13.12 -5.71 -29.99
C ASN A 5 -12.24 -4.45 -29.94
N LYS A 6 -12.54 -3.45 -30.77
CA LYS A 6 -11.82 -2.16 -30.77
C LYS A 6 -11.98 -1.42 -29.43
N ILE A 7 -13.17 -1.46 -28.84
CA ILE A 7 -13.43 -0.84 -27.52
C ILE A 7 -12.67 -1.58 -26.41
N SER A 8 -12.65 -2.92 -26.45
CA SER A 8 -11.88 -3.73 -25.49
C SER A 8 -10.39 -3.40 -25.57
N ASP A 9 -9.83 -3.33 -26.77
CA ASP A 9 -8.41 -3.02 -26.99
C ASP A 9 -8.03 -1.64 -26.41
N ILE A 10 -8.89 -0.63 -26.60
CA ILE A 10 -8.69 0.72 -26.05
C ILE A 10 -8.68 0.71 -24.52
N LEU A 11 -9.59 -0.05 -23.88
CA LEU A 11 -9.66 -0.15 -22.42
C LEU A 11 -8.43 -0.88 -21.86
N ASP A 12 -7.98 -1.94 -22.53
CA ASP A 12 -6.79 -2.67 -22.15
C ASP A 12 -5.53 -1.83 -22.31
N GLU A 13 -5.41 -1.05 -23.37
CA GLU A 13 -4.30 -0.13 -23.57
C GLU A 13 -4.30 0.99 -22.51
N LYS A 14 -5.48 1.52 -22.15
CA LYS A 14 -5.63 2.47 -21.04
C LYS A 14 -5.22 1.86 -19.69
N ARG A 15 -5.52 0.58 -19.46
CA ARG A 15 -5.11 -0.14 -18.25
C ARG A 15 -3.59 -0.35 -18.21
N ARG A 16 -2.99 -0.80 -19.31
CA ARG A 16 -1.54 -1.02 -19.44
C ARG A 16 -0.75 0.28 -19.26
N SER A 17 -1.18 1.36 -19.91
CA SER A 17 -0.56 2.68 -19.78
C SER A 17 -0.64 3.22 -18.35
N LYS A 18 -1.79 3.05 -17.69
CA LYS A 18 -1.93 3.40 -16.26
C LYS A 18 -0.99 2.58 -15.38
N GLN A 19 -0.90 1.27 -15.58
CA GLN A 19 0.01 0.41 -14.81
C GLN A 19 1.47 0.81 -15.00
N LYS A 20 1.89 1.10 -16.25
CA LYS A 20 3.25 1.57 -16.55
C LYS A 20 3.57 2.87 -15.80
N ARG A 21 2.67 3.86 -15.84
CA ARG A 21 2.82 5.13 -15.10
C ARG A 21 2.94 4.92 -13.59
N ILE A 22 2.17 3.99 -13.02
CA ILE A 22 2.25 3.66 -11.59
C ILE A 22 3.59 3.01 -11.27
N LYS A 23 4.07 2.07 -12.10
CA LYS A 23 5.35 1.41 -11.92
C LYS A 23 6.51 2.41 -11.94
N GLU A 24 6.56 3.26 -12.97
CA GLU A 24 7.59 4.31 -13.08
C GLU A 24 7.57 5.28 -11.89
N ARG A 25 6.38 5.71 -11.46
CA ARG A 25 6.23 6.55 -10.26
C ARG A 25 6.76 5.83 -9.02
N ASN A 26 6.42 4.55 -8.85
CA ASN A 26 6.84 3.78 -7.69
C ASN A 26 8.35 3.53 -7.70
N ASP A 27 8.94 3.26 -8.87
CA ASP A 27 10.37 3.06 -9.02
C ASP A 27 11.14 4.34 -8.66
N ARG A 28 10.66 5.51 -9.11
CA ARG A 28 11.21 6.82 -8.67
C ARG A 28 11.11 7.03 -7.17
N MET A 29 9.98 6.66 -6.56
CA MET A 29 9.79 6.78 -5.10
C MET A 29 10.78 5.87 -4.34
N ARG A 30 10.96 4.63 -4.79
CA ARG A 30 11.93 3.69 -4.21
C ARG A 30 13.37 4.18 -4.36
N ALA A 31 13.73 4.76 -5.51
CA ALA A 31 15.05 5.36 -5.72
C ALA A 31 15.34 6.51 -4.74
N LEU A 32 14.30 7.23 -4.31
CA LEU A 32 14.39 8.27 -3.29
C LEU A 32 14.33 7.71 -1.84
N GLY A 33 14.38 6.38 -1.66
CA GLY A 33 14.24 5.72 -0.37
C GLY A 33 12.83 5.79 0.23
N LYS A 34 11.82 6.22 -0.54
CA LYS A 34 10.44 6.36 -0.06
C LYS A 34 9.63 5.12 -0.43
N ASN A 35 8.83 4.62 0.51
CA ASN A 35 7.91 3.52 0.24
C ASN A 35 6.74 4.05 -0.63
N PRO A 36 6.39 3.41 -1.76
CA PRO A 36 5.31 3.88 -2.65
C PRO A 36 3.88 3.79 -2.07
N THR A 37 3.72 3.66 -0.76
CA THR A 37 2.41 3.78 -0.12
C THR A 37 1.81 5.16 -0.43
N LYS A 38 0.51 5.18 -0.77
CA LYS A 38 -0.19 6.42 -1.11
C LYS A 38 0.04 7.43 0.02
N LYS A 39 0.63 8.58 -0.31
CA LYS A 39 0.85 9.74 0.58
C LYS A 39 -0.44 9.95 1.42
N GLY A 40 -0.39 9.64 2.72
CA GLY A 40 -1.50 9.81 3.66
C GLY A 40 -2.19 8.54 4.20
N TRP A 41 -1.88 7.35 3.70
CA TRP A 41 -2.55 6.10 4.17
C TRP A 41 -1.76 5.30 5.23
N GLY A 42 -0.63 5.81 5.72
CA GLY A 42 0.24 5.07 6.65
C GLY A 42 0.76 3.74 6.07
N THR A 43 1.32 2.90 6.93
CA THR A 43 1.59 1.49 6.60
C THR A 43 0.26 0.74 6.62
N MET A 44 -0.09 0.09 5.51
CA MET A 44 -1.32 -0.70 5.44
C MET A 44 -1.19 -1.89 6.39
N VAL A 45 -2.10 -1.99 7.36
CA VAL A 45 -2.23 -3.18 8.21
C VAL A 45 -2.63 -4.34 7.29
N ASN A 46 -1.84 -5.42 7.30
CA ASN A 46 -2.16 -6.60 6.52
C ASN A 46 -3.30 -7.35 7.22
N THR A 47 -4.53 -6.99 6.86
CA THR A 47 -5.74 -7.55 7.48
C THR A 47 -5.98 -9.04 7.19
N GLY A 48 -5.04 -9.72 6.53
CA GLY A 48 -5.15 -11.13 6.15
C GLY A 48 -6.26 -11.39 5.12
N SER A 49 -6.97 -10.36 4.65
CA SER A 49 -8.07 -10.46 3.69
C SER A 49 -7.61 -10.84 2.27
N GLY A 50 -6.30 -10.79 2.01
CA GLY A 50 -5.68 -11.40 0.81
C GLY A 50 -5.57 -12.93 0.87
N GLY A 51 -5.88 -13.55 2.00
CA GLY A 51 -5.97 -15.00 2.16
C GLY A 51 -7.34 -15.37 2.73
N ILE A 52 -8.33 -15.55 1.85
CA ILE A 52 -9.68 -16.03 2.19
C ILE A 52 -9.65 -17.36 2.98
N ASN A 53 -8.51 -18.05 3.05
CA ASN A 53 -8.32 -19.36 3.68
C ASN A 53 -7.70 -19.37 5.10
N LYS A 54 -7.60 -18.24 5.82
CA LYS A 54 -7.14 -18.25 7.23
C LYS A 54 -8.28 -18.10 8.24
N ASN A 55 -8.19 -18.84 9.34
CA ASN A 55 -9.15 -18.83 10.45
C ASN A 55 -9.42 -17.41 10.97
N PRO A 56 -10.69 -17.04 11.26
CA PRO A 56 -11.06 -15.69 11.67
C PRO A 56 -10.40 -15.20 12.96
N ILE A 57 -10.15 -16.10 13.91
CA ILE A 57 -9.58 -15.77 15.23
C ILE A 57 -8.13 -15.35 15.09
N ASP A 58 -7.33 -16.12 14.35
CA ASP A 58 -5.92 -15.82 14.09
C ASP A 58 -5.76 -14.49 13.32
N ARG A 59 -6.74 -14.15 12.46
CA ARG A 59 -6.78 -12.88 11.73
C ARG A 59 -6.91 -11.67 12.66
N VAL A 60 -7.78 -11.73 13.68
CA VAL A 60 -8.00 -10.60 14.59
C VAL A 60 -6.76 -10.31 15.44
N TYR A 61 -6.12 -11.37 15.94
CA TYR A 61 -4.91 -11.25 16.75
C TYR A 61 -3.73 -10.68 15.94
N ASP A 62 -3.52 -11.16 14.72
CA ASP A 62 -2.46 -10.71 13.81
C ASP A 62 -2.63 -9.23 13.44
N VAL A 63 -3.86 -8.80 13.17
CA VAL A 63 -4.17 -7.39 12.83
C VAL A 63 -3.93 -6.44 14.01
N ALA A 64 -4.38 -6.80 15.21
CA ALA A 64 -4.17 -5.97 16.39
C ALA A 64 -2.69 -5.85 16.74
N GLN A 65 -1.93 -6.94 16.62
CA GLN A 65 -0.50 -6.92 16.87
C GLN A 65 0.26 -6.10 15.81
N GLN A 66 -0.11 -6.22 14.54
CA GLN A 66 0.46 -5.40 13.48
C GLN A 66 0.20 -3.89 13.69
N GLN A 67 -0.99 -3.51 14.14
CA GLN A 67 -1.29 -2.11 14.48
C GLN A 67 -0.41 -1.58 15.61
N LYS A 68 -0.18 -2.39 16.66
CA LYS A 68 0.73 -2.04 17.76
C LYS A 68 2.16 -1.84 17.25
N ASN A 69 2.68 -2.78 16.47
CA ASN A 69 4.03 -2.70 15.93
C ASN A 69 4.21 -1.45 15.04
N ILE A 70 3.21 -1.14 14.21
CA ILE A 70 3.23 0.07 13.36
C ILE A 70 3.23 1.35 14.21
N ALA A 71 2.45 1.38 15.31
CA ALA A 71 2.41 2.52 16.21
C ALA A 71 3.75 2.73 16.93
N GLU A 72 4.36 1.65 17.43
CA GLU A 72 5.67 1.67 18.09
C GLU A 72 6.80 2.10 17.15
N GLU A 73 6.84 1.57 15.92
CA GLU A 73 7.80 2.00 14.90
C GLU A 73 7.68 3.48 14.59
N LYS A 74 6.44 4.00 14.50
CA LYS A 74 6.19 5.41 14.24
C LYS A 74 6.66 6.27 15.42
N GLU A 75 6.39 5.87 16.65
CA GLU A 75 6.86 6.59 17.84
C GLU A 75 8.40 6.60 17.92
N LEU A 76 9.05 5.47 17.63
CA LEU A 76 10.51 5.40 17.54
C LEU A 76 11.08 6.32 16.44
N GLN A 77 10.41 6.41 15.28
CA GLN A 77 10.80 7.34 14.24
C GLN A 77 10.64 8.80 14.67
N GLU A 78 9.53 9.17 15.31
CA GLU A 78 9.29 10.53 15.84
C GLU A 78 10.32 10.91 16.92
N ARG A 79 10.68 9.98 17.80
CA ARG A 79 11.75 10.20 18.80
C ARG A 79 13.12 10.38 18.13
N ARG A 80 13.44 9.60 17.09
CA ARG A 80 14.71 9.71 16.34
C ARG A 80 14.80 10.98 15.50
N SER A 81 13.68 11.50 14.99
CA SER A 81 13.64 12.75 14.21
C SER A 81 13.64 14.00 15.09
N GLY A 82 13.48 13.86 16.41
CA GLY A 82 13.41 14.98 17.34
C GLY A 82 12.06 15.73 17.30
N GLU A 83 11.09 15.26 16.52
CA GLU A 83 9.72 15.80 16.48
C GLU A 83 8.91 15.30 17.68
N VAL A 84 9.33 15.67 18.90
CA VAL A 84 8.51 15.42 20.09
C VAL A 84 7.34 16.40 20.07
N LYS A 85 6.19 15.98 19.55
CA LYS A 85 4.92 16.67 19.82
C LYS A 85 4.57 16.47 21.30
N ARG A 86 4.98 17.42 22.14
CA ARG A 86 4.43 17.55 23.49
C ARG A 86 2.91 17.67 23.36
N LYS A 87 2.20 16.78 24.05
CA LYS A 87 0.73 16.81 24.18
C LYS A 87 0.28 18.13 24.78
#